data_AF-A0A0G0VVR7-F1
#
_entry.id   AF-A0A0G0VVR7-F1
#
_cell.length_a   1.000
_cell.length_b   1.000
_cell.length_c   1.000
_cell.angle_alpha   90.00
_cell.angle_beta   90.00
_cell.angle_gamma   90.00
#
_symmetry.space_group_name_H-M   'P 1'
#
loop_
_entity.id
_entity.type
_entity.pdbx_description
1 polymer ?
#
loop_
_entity_poly.entity_id
_entity_poly.type
_entity_poly.pdbx_seq_one_letter_code
_entity_poly.pdbx_strand_id
1 'polypeptide(L)'
;MELTDYRDEQIAKFLLFALDEKAPATDDYFVLSKQLTEAVNKLVVQGQTIIFLFDHFDEYQNRIPRSFFQLLRSLKNIAKYKFAAAFATRRDLAEFVDPEILKDFYDFFIGNSLYLKIHDQVATNFLFSQIEKVFAKKLSGTDRKTITTLTGGHIKLTKVLAESVLREGIPLDVETLLATPI
;
A
#
# COMPACT_ATOMS: atom_id res chain seq x y z
N MET A 1 -1.45 27.94 3.95
CA MET A 1 -1.95 27.11 5.07
C MET A 1 -0.89 26.06 5.28
N GLU A 2 -0.01 26.26 6.26
CA GLU A 2 1.12 25.35 6.51
C GLU A 2 0.55 23.98 6.88
N LEU A 3 0.71 23.01 5.99
CA LEU A 3 0.48 21.61 6.31
C LEU A 3 1.60 21.25 7.29
N THR A 4 1.25 20.91 8.53
CA THR A 4 2.23 20.47 9.53
C THR A 4 3.07 19.31 8.98
N ASP A 5 4.37 19.56 8.81
CA ASP A 5 5.34 18.54 8.40
C ASP A 5 5.55 17.52 9.52
N TYR A 6 5.82 16.28 9.15
CA TYR A 6 6.19 15.24 10.12
C TYR A 6 7.56 15.55 10.70
N ARG A 7 7.68 15.51 12.02
CA ARG A 7 8.97 15.67 12.71
C ARG A 7 9.77 14.37 12.69
N ASP A 8 11.08 14.49 12.71
CA ASP A 8 12.02 13.36 12.67
C ASP A 8 11.75 12.33 13.76
N GLU A 9 11.47 12.79 14.98
CA GLU A 9 11.13 11.94 16.13
C GLU A 9 9.83 11.17 15.91
N GLN A 10 8.81 11.77 15.28
CA GLN A 10 7.53 11.10 15.01
C GLN A 10 7.72 9.95 14.03
N ILE A 11 8.55 10.17 13.01
CA ILE A 11 8.88 9.18 11.99
C ILE A 11 9.67 8.03 12.60
N ALA A 12 10.74 8.33 13.35
CA ALA A 12 11.55 7.31 14.00
C ALA A 12 10.72 6.46 14.98
N LYS A 13 9.82 7.09 15.74
CA LYS A 13 8.84 6.40 16.60
C LYS A 13 7.95 5.46 15.81
N PHE A 14 7.36 5.92 14.71
CA PHE A 14 6.46 5.12 13.89
C PHE A 14 7.17 3.90 13.31
N LEU A 15 8.39 4.07 12.79
CA LEU A 15 9.20 2.97 12.27
C LEU A 15 9.60 1.98 13.35
N LEU A 16 9.96 2.45 14.55
CA LEU A 16 10.30 1.55 15.66
C LEU A 16 9.08 0.79 16.16
N PHE A 17 7.93 1.46 16.27
CA PHE A 17 6.66 0.84 16.65
C PHE A 17 6.28 -0.29 15.69
N ALA A 18 6.50 -0.09 14.38
CA ALA A 18 6.28 -1.11 13.36
C ALA A 18 7.18 -2.36 13.51
N LEU A 19 8.29 -2.28 14.27
CA LEU A 19 9.21 -3.39 14.49
C LEU A 19 9.05 -4.09 15.85
N ASP A 20 8.63 -3.38 16.91
CA ASP A 20 8.68 -3.90 18.29
C ASP A 20 7.35 -3.78 19.08
N GLU A 21 6.22 -3.44 18.45
CA GLU A 21 4.85 -3.29 19.03
C GLU A 21 4.72 -2.39 20.28
N LYS A 22 5.84 -1.93 20.85
CA LYS A 22 5.95 -1.07 22.00
C LYS A 22 6.45 0.28 21.53
N ALA A 23 5.63 1.30 21.76
CA ALA A 23 6.03 2.67 21.46
C ALA A 23 7.16 3.11 22.41
N PRO A 24 8.26 3.65 21.89
CA PRO A 24 9.34 4.18 22.72
C PRO A 24 8.85 5.42 23.49
N ALA A 25 9.22 5.51 24.77
CA ALA A 25 8.76 6.56 25.69
C ALA A 25 9.53 7.90 25.60
N THR A 26 10.42 8.05 24.61
CA THR A 26 11.28 9.24 24.44
C THR A 26 10.97 9.97 23.14
N ASP A 27 11.05 11.30 23.14
CA ASP A 27 10.98 12.14 21.93
C ASP A 27 12.37 12.53 21.37
N ASP A 28 13.45 12.00 21.95
CA ASP A 28 14.80 12.27 21.47
C ASP A 28 15.11 11.46 20.20
N TYR A 29 15.24 12.16 19.07
CA TYR A 29 15.54 11.55 17.77
C TYR A 29 16.84 10.73 17.74
N PHE A 30 17.89 11.14 18.46
CA PHE A 30 19.14 10.38 18.49
C PHE A 30 18.98 9.05 19.23
N VAL A 31 18.20 9.06 20.31
CA VAL A 31 17.86 7.83 21.04
C VAL A 31 16.99 6.92 20.17
N LEU A 32 15.97 7.47 19.52
CA LEU A 32 15.04 6.74 18.67
C LEU A 32 15.74 6.12 17.44
N SER A 33 16.59 6.88 16.75
CA SER A 33 17.33 6.39 15.58
C SER A 33 18.35 5.30 15.95
N LYS A 34 18.99 5.40 17.12
CA LYS A 34 19.84 4.35 17.67
C LYS A 34 19.05 3.08 17.98
N GLN A 35 17.91 3.20 18.66
CA GLN A 35 17.04 2.07 18.96
C GLN A 35 16.53 1.38 17.69
N LEU A 36 16.14 2.17 16.68
CA LEU A 36 15.71 1.65 15.38
C LEU A 36 16.82 0.87 14.68
N THR A 37 18.05 1.40 14.71
CA THR A 37 19.24 0.72 14.18
C THR A 37 19.50 -0.61 14.90
N GLU A 38 19.44 -0.62 16.22
CA GLU A 38 19.63 -1.83 17.03
C GLU A 38 18.54 -2.88 16.76
N ALA A 39 17.28 -2.45 16.66
CA ALA A 39 16.14 -3.31 16.33
C ALA A 39 16.29 -3.95 14.95
N VAL A 40 16.60 -3.15 13.93
CA VAL A 40 16.87 -3.63 12.57
C VAL A 40 18.03 -4.62 12.56
N ASN A 41 19.15 -4.29 13.19
CA ASN A 41 20.31 -5.17 13.24
C ASN A 41 20.00 -6.51 13.94
N LYS A 42 19.25 -6.47 15.05
CA LYS A 42 18.82 -7.68 15.77
C LYS A 42 17.98 -8.60 14.88
N LEU A 43 16.97 -8.07 14.18
CA LEU A 43 16.11 -8.84 13.29
C LEU A 43 16.91 -9.45 12.12
N VAL A 44 17.84 -8.70 11.55
CA VAL A 44 18.73 -9.17 10.47
C VAL A 44 19.66 -10.29 10.95
N VAL A 45 20.25 -10.16 12.14
CA VAL A 45 21.10 -11.21 12.75
C VAL A 45 20.29 -12.49 13.02
N GLN A 46 19.00 -12.37 13.34
CA GLN A 46 18.07 -13.49 13.45
C GLN A 46 17.67 -14.10 12.09
N GLY A 47 18.19 -13.57 10.98
CA GLY A 47 17.96 -14.06 9.64
C GLY A 47 16.74 -13.47 8.95
N GLN A 48 16.03 -12.52 9.57
CA GLN A 48 14.82 -11.93 8.99
C GLN A 48 15.13 -10.91 7.90
N THR A 49 14.24 -10.84 6.91
CA THR A 49 14.21 -9.77 5.89
C THR A 49 13.16 -8.75 6.31
N ILE A 50 13.53 -7.48 6.37
CA ILE A 50 12.66 -6.37 6.80
C ILE A 50 12.17 -5.63 5.56
N ILE A 51 10.86 -5.44 5.46
CA ILE A 51 10.25 -4.67 4.38
C ILE A 51 9.32 -3.64 5.03
N PHE A 52 9.65 -2.37 4.89
CA PHE A 52 8.72 -1.30 5.25
C PHE A 52 7.79 -1.02 4.06
N LEU A 53 6.50 -1.20 4.26
CA LEU A 53 5.46 -0.86 3.30
C LEU A 53 4.82 0.47 3.70
N PHE A 54 5.03 1.48 2.87
CA PHE A 54 4.42 2.78 3.00
C PHE A 54 3.18 2.83 2.09
N ASP A 55 2.02 2.51 2.67
CA ASP A 55 0.76 2.56 1.94
C ASP A 55 0.30 4.00 1.72
N HIS A 56 -0.42 4.24 0.62
CA HIS A 56 -0.92 5.56 0.22
C HIS A 56 0.12 6.69 0.33
N PHE A 57 1.37 6.41 -0.08
CA PHE A 57 2.49 7.33 0.12
C PHE A 57 2.29 8.69 -0.58
N ASP A 58 1.49 8.71 -1.66
CA ASP A 58 1.10 9.91 -2.41
C ASP A 58 0.16 10.88 -1.65
N GLU A 59 -0.24 10.56 -0.41
CA GLU A 59 -1.02 11.45 0.46
C GLU A 59 -0.17 12.30 1.41
N TYR A 60 1.06 11.89 1.69
CA TYR A 60 1.91 12.49 2.73
C TYR A 60 3.38 12.67 2.36
N GLN A 61 3.82 12.21 1.19
CA GLN A 61 5.17 12.39 0.63
C GLN A 61 5.71 13.83 0.74
N ASN A 62 4.86 14.84 0.51
CA ASN A 62 5.26 16.26 0.56
C ASN A 62 5.38 16.82 1.99
N ARG A 63 4.95 16.05 3.00
CA ARG A 63 5.05 16.42 4.43
C ARG A 63 6.18 15.67 5.13
N ILE A 64 6.88 14.79 4.41
CA ILE A 64 7.98 14.00 4.95
C ILE A 64 9.29 14.79 4.79
N PRO A 65 10.07 14.94 5.86
CA PRO A 65 11.36 15.59 5.82
C PRO A 65 12.39 14.70 5.11
N ARG A 66 13.40 15.35 4.51
CA ARG A 66 14.52 14.69 3.82
C ARG A 66 15.27 13.66 4.69
N SER A 67 15.35 13.91 5.99
CA SER A 67 15.91 13.03 7.02
C SER A 67 15.31 11.63 7.01
N PHE A 68 14.04 11.46 6.64
CA PHE A 68 13.39 10.16 6.49
C PHE A 68 14.11 9.27 5.47
N PHE A 69 14.42 9.81 4.29
CA PHE A 69 15.10 9.06 3.25
C PHE A 69 16.56 8.75 3.64
N GLN A 70 17.20 9.66 4.38
CA GLN A 70 18.52 9.42 4.97
C GLN A 70 18.47 8.28 5.99
N LEU A 71 17.45 8.26 6.84
CA LEU A 71 17.22 7.20 7.82
C LEU A 71 17.02 5.85 7.12
N LEU A 72 16.13 5.76 6.11
CA LEU A 72 15.95 4.54 5.32
C LEU A 72 17.25 4.07 4.66
N ARG A 73 18.06 5.00 4.13
CA ARG A 73 19.37 4.68 3.54
C ARG A 73 20.34 4.12 4.57
N SER A 74 20.38 4.70 5.76
CA SER A 74 21.19 4.20 6.88
C SER A 74 20.77 2.78 7.28
N LEU A 75 19.46 2.53 7.41
CA LEU A 75 18.93 1.20 7.73
C LEU A 75 19.25 0.18 6.64
N LYS A 76 19.10 0.55 5.36
CA LYS A 76 19.51 -0.27 4.21
C LYS A 76 21.00 -0.62 4.26
N ASN A 77 21.86 0.33 4.63
CA ASN A 77 23.30 0.07 4.74
C ASN A 77 23.65 -0.93 5.85
N ILE A 78 22.92 -0.89 6.97
CA ILE A 78 23.08 -1.83 8.09
C ILE A 78 22.60 -3.23 7.68
N ALA A 79 21.39 -3.31 7.13
CA ALA A 79 20.73 -4.58 6.82
C ALA A 79 21.10 -5.16 5.45
N LYS A 80 21.77 -4.39 4.60
CA LYS A 80 22.19 -4.77 3.24
C LYS A 80 21.03 -5.39 2.45
N TYR A 81 21.19 -6.62 1.96
CA TYR A 81 20.21 -7.35 1.14
C TYR A 81 19.00 -7.86 1.92
N LYS A 82 18.95 -7.64 3.24
CA LYS A 82 17.83 -8.03 4.12
C LYS A 82 16.87 -6.88 4.38
N PHE A 83 16.94 -5.80 3.60
CA PHE A 83 16.09 -4.62 3.77
C PHE A 83 15.53 -4.10 2.46
N ALA A 84 14.24 -3.77 2.47
CA ALA A 84 13.57 -3.06 1.40
C ALA A 84 12.58 -2.02 1.95
N ALA A 85 12.34 -0.97 1.16
CA ALA A 85 11.25 -0.03 1.36
C ALA A 85 10.37 -0.09 0.11
N ALA A 86 9.07 -0.29 0.30
CA ALA A 86 8.06 -0.33 -0.75
C ALA A 86 7.10 0.85 -0.56
N PHE A 87 6.93 1.65 -1.60
CA PHE A 87 6.06 2.83 -1.59
C PHE A 87 4.85 2.54 -2.48
N ALA A 88 3.69 2.33 -1.88
CA ALA A 88 2.46 2.13 -2.63
C ALA A 88 1.84 3.49 -2.94
N THR A 89 1.59 3.74 -4.22
CA THR A 89 1.07 5.01 -4.73
C THR A 89 0.04 4.79 -5.82
N ARG A 90 -0.84 5.78 -6.02
CA ARG A 90 -1.87 5.74 -7.09
C ARG A 90 -1.36 6.17 -8.46
N ARG A 91 -0.26 6.93 -8.53
CA ARG A 91 0.41 7.34 -9.78
C ARG A 91 1.92 7.20 -9.58
N ASP A 92 2.69 7.32 -10.66
CA ASP A 92 4.15 7.18 -10.58
C ASP A 92 4.72 8.15 -9.54
N LEU A 93 5.51 7.62 -8.62
CA LEU A 93 6.11 8.37 -7.52
C LEU A 93 7.04 9.47 -8.03
N ALA A 94 7.66 9.29 -9.19
CA ALA A 94 8.47 10.32 -9.84
C ALA A 94 7.67 11.57 -10.22
N GLU A 95 6.34 11.49 -10.31
CA GLU A 95 5.46 12.64 -10.57
C GLU A 95 5.17 13.46 -9.30
N PHE A 96 5.43 12.92 -8.11
CA PHE A 96 5.01 13.53 -6.84
C PHE A 96 6.14 13.92 -5.91
N VAL A 97 7.29 13.26 -6.01
CA VAL A 97 8.43 13.51 -5.12
C VAL A 97 9.18 14.75 -5.58
N ASP A 98 9.60 15.58 -4.62
CA ASP A 98 10.47 16.73 -4.86
C ASP A 98 11.68 16.31 -5.74
N PRO A 99 11.97 17.02 -6.84
CA PRO A 99 13.11 16.71 -7.72
C PRO A 99 14.45 16.58 -7.00
N GLU A 100 14.68 17.33 -5.91
CA GLU A 100 15.90 17.23 -5.10
C GLU A 100 15.97 15.90 -4.33
N ILE A 101 14.84 15.46 -3.76
CA ILE A 101 14.73 14.16 -3.10
C ILE A 101 14.91 13.04 -4.13
N LEU A 102 14.26 13.15 -5.29
CA LEU A 102 14.39 12.17 -6.36
C LEU A 102 15.85 12.04 -6.83
N LYS A 103 16.58 13.16 -6.92
CA LYS A 103 17.99 13.17 -7.31
C LYS A 103 18.89 12.53 -6.24
N ASP A 104 18.67 12.86 -4.97
CA ASP A 104 19.57 12.44 -3.88
C ASP A 104 19.29 11.04 -3.32
N PHE A 105 18.09 10.52 -3.58
CA PHE A 105 17.60 9.21 -3.13
C PHE A 105 17.07 8.35 -4.28
N TYR A 106 17.58 8.60 -5.50
CA TYR A 106 17.16 7.96 -6.74
C TYR A 106 17.15 6.43 -6.68
N ASP A 107 18.08 5.84 -5.94
CA ASP A 107 18.23 4.41 -5.71
C ASP A 107 17.08 3.74 -4.95
N PHE A 108 16.16 4.50 -4.34
CA PHE A 108 14.89 3.97 -3.81
C PHE A 108 13.77 3.93 -4.86
N PHE A 109 13.87 4.69 -5.94
CA PHE A 109 12.76 4.94 -6.85
C PHE A 109 12.96 4.30 -8.23
N ILE A 110 14.21 4.13 -8.68
CA ILE A 110 14.47 3.60 -10.03
C ILE A 110 14.40 2.06 -10.09
N GLY A 111 13.80 1.56 -11.18
CA GLY A 111 13.98 0.18 -11.66
C GLY A 111 13.18 -0.88 -10.91
N ASN A 112 12.50 -0.51 -9.83
CA ASN A 112 11.73 -1.42 -8.97
C ASN A 112 10.25 -1.02 -8.87
N SER A 113 9.70 -0.40 -9.92
CA SER A 113 8.29 -0.03 -9.98
C SER A 113 7.44 -1.22 -10.47
N LEU A 114 6.45 -1.61 -9.67
CA LEU A 114 5.45 -2.60 -10.05
C LEU A 114 4.12 -1.90 -10.29
N TYR A 115 3.61 -1.97 -11.52
CA TYR A 115 2.31 -1.44 -11.87
C TYR A 115 1.25 -2.53 -11.76
N LEU A 116 0.20 -2.25 -10.98
CA LEU A 116 -0.98 -3.10 -10.92
C LEU A 116 -1.95 -2.70 -12.02
N LYS A 117 -2.36 -3.68 -12.83
CA LYS A 117 -3.38 -3.46 -13.86
C LYS A 117 -4.74 -3.30 -13.18
N ILE A 118 -5.58 -2.43 -13.73
CA ILE A 118 -6.98 -2.28 -13.29
C ILE A 118 -7.74 -3.59 -13.48
N HIS A 119 -7.49 -4.27 -14.60
CA HIS A 119 -8.12 -5.55 -14.93
C HIS A 119 -7.08 -6.65 -15.13
N ASP A 120 -7.27 -7.75 -14.38
CA ASP A 120 -6.61 -9.02 -14.59
C ASP A 120 -7.68 -10.12 -14.61
N GLN A 121 -7.80 -10.84 -15.73
CA GLN A 121 -8.85 -11.82 -15.92
C GLN A 121 -8.71 -13.02 -14.97
N VAL A 122 -7.48 -13.45 -14.65
CA VAL A 122 -7.22 -14.57 -13.75
C VAL A 122 -7.63 -14.18 -12.33
N ALA A 123 -7.22 -13.00 -11.88
CA ALA A 123 -7.60 -12.48 -10.57
C ALA A 123 -9.12 -12.24 -10.46
N THR A 124 -9.75 -11.72 -11.52
CA THR A 124 -11.19 -11.50 -11.58
C THR A 124 -11.98 -12.81 -11.50
N ASN A 125 -11.56 -13.84 -12.25
CA ASN A 125 -12.17 -15.16 -12.18
C ASN A 125 -12.01 -15.80 -10.80
N PHE A 126 -10.84 -15.62 -10.19
CA PHE A 126 -10.60 -16.07 -8.82
C PHE A 126 -11.51 -15.35 -7.83
N LEU A 127 -11.67 -14.02 -7.93
CA LEU A 127 -12.59 -13.24 -7.11
C LEU A 127 -14.02 -13.78 -7.21
N PHE A 128 -14.54 -13.98 -8.43
CA PHE A 128 -15.87 -14.58 -8.61
C PHE A 128 -15.97 -15.94 -7.90
N SER A 129 -14.96 -16.80 -8.05
CA SER A 129 -14.98 -18.12 -7.42
C SER A 129 -15.02 -18.05 -5.88
N GLN A 130 -14.39 -17.04 -5.27
CA GLN A 130 -14.42 -16.85 -3.82
C GLN A 130 -15.79 -16.35 -3.36
N ILE A 131 -16.35 -15.37 -4.06
CA ILE A 131 -17.67 -14.83 -3.74
C ILE A 131 -18.75 -15.93 -3.88
N GLU A 132 -18.74 -16.68 -4.98
CA GLU A 132 -19.69 -17.79 -5.19
C GLU A 132 -19.64 -18.85 -4.08
N LYS A 133 -18.44 -19.14 -3.56
CA LYS A 133 -18.28 -20.04 -2.40
C LYS A 133 -18.92 -19.46 -1.15
N VAL A 134 -18.73 -18.17 -0.86
CA VAL A 134 -19.29 -17.49 0.32
C VAL A 134 -20.81 -17.50 0.29
N PHE A 135 -21.42 -17.22 -0.87
CA PHE A 135 -22.88 -17.16 -1.01
C PHE A 135 -23.53 -18.51 -1.33
N ALA A 136 -22.74 -19.57 -1.55
CA ALA A 136 -23.21 -20.88 -2.04
C ALA A 136 -24.11 -20.78 -3.28
N LYS A 137 -23.87 -19.76 -4.12
CA LYS A 137 -24.62 -19.45 -5.35
C LYS A 137 -23.64 -19.23 -6.49
N LYS A 138 -24.09 -19.43 -7.73
CA LYS A 138 -23.27 -19.20 -8.93
C LYS A 138 -23.79 -18.02 -9.72
N LEU A 139 -22.87 -17.19 -10.21
CA LEU A 139 -23.13 -16.21 -11.25
C LEU A 139 -23.14 -16.92 -12.60
N SER A 140 -24.09 -16.57 -13.46
CA SER A 140 -24.09 -17.10 -14.83
C SER A 140 -22.89 -16.56 -15.61
N GLY A 141 -22.53 -17.24 -16.70
CA GLY A 141 -21.47 -16.74 -17.60
C GLY A 141 -21.79 -15.37 -18.20
N THR A 142 -23.08 -15.06 -18.36
CA THR A 142 -23.58 -13.75 -18.80
C THR A 142 -23.37 -12.71 -17.71
N ASP A 143 -23.77 -13.00 -16.47
CA ASP A 143 -23.63 -12.06 -15.34
C ASP A 143 -22.17 -11.68 -15.10
N ARG A 144 -21.26 -12.66 -15.14
CA ARG A 144 -19.81 -12.40 -14.97
C ARG A 144 -19.28 -11.45 -16.03
N LYS A 145 -19.70 -11.63 -17.29
CA LYS A 145 -19.30 -10.74 -18.40
C LYS A 145 -19.90 -9.34 -18.20
N THR A 146 -21.18 -9.26 -17.88
CA THR A 146 -21.86 -7.97 -17.64
C THR A 146 -21.23 -7.22 -16.49
N ILE A 147 -21.00 -7.86 -15.35
CA ILE A 147 -20.32 -7.28 -14.20
C ILE A 147 -18.93 -6.77 -14.59
N THR A 148 -18.11 -7.59 -15.24
CA THR A 148 -16.75 -7.19 -15.65
C THR A 148 -16.76 -5.99 -16.59
N THR A 149 -17.70 -5.95 -17.54
CA THR A 149 -17.86 -4.83 -18.47
C THR A 149 -18.28 -3.55 -17.73
N LEU A 150 -19.28 -3.64 -16.85
CA LEU A 150 -19.79 -2.49 -16.09
C LEU A 150 -18.75 -1.91 -15.14
N THR A 151 -17.91 -2.75 -14.54
CA THR A 151 -16.92 -2.33 -13.55
C THR A 151 -15.56 -2.01 -14.17
N GLY A 152 -15.40 -2.23 -15.47
CA GLY A 152 -14.12 -2.12 -16.17
C GLY A 152 -13.04 -3.08 -15.62
N GLY A 153 -13.44 -4.13 -14.92
CA GLY A 153 -12.54 -5.06 -14.24
C GLY A 153 -11.99 -4.57 -12.89
N HIS A 154 -12.41 -3.40 -12.40
CA HIS A 154 -11.95 -2.88 -11.12
C HIS A 154 -12.39 -3.77 -9.95
N ILE A 155 -11.43 -4.40 -9.26
CA ILE A 155 -11.65 -5.46 -8.28
C ILE A 155 -12.69 -5.11 -7.22
N LYS A 156 -12.63 -3.91 -6.63
CA LYS A 156 -13.60 -3.51 -5.58
C LYS A 156 -15.01 -3.37 -6.12
N LEU A 157 -15.17 -2.80 -7.33
CA LEU A 157 -16.49 -2.62 -7.94
C LEU A 157 -17.06 -3.96 -8.41
N THR A 158 -16.22 -4.80 -9.02
CA THR A 158 -16.57 -6.19 -9.38
C THR A 158 -17.04 -6.97 -8.17
N LYS A 159 -16.33 -6.86 -7.04
CA LYS A 159 -16.71 -7.53 -5.79
C LYS A 159 -18.08 -7.07 -5.33
N VAL A 160 -18.26 -5.76 -5.15
CA VAL A 160 -19.52 -5.19 -4.63
C VAL A 160 -20.69 -5.61 -5.52
N LEU A 161 -20.57 -5.43 -6.83
CA LEU A 161 -21.66 -5.77 -7.75
C LEU A 161 -21.97 -7.27 -7.78
N ALA A 162 -20.95 -8.13 -7.73
CA ALA A 162 -21.14 -9.57 -7.64
C ALA A 162 -21.84 -9.99 -6.33
N GLU A 163 -21.46 -9.40 -5.20
CA GLU A 163 -22.10 -9.66 -3.91
C GLU A 163 -23.56 -9.18 -3.90
N SER A 164 -23.83 -7.99 -4.44
CA SER A 164 -25.18 -7.44 -4.59
C SER A 164 -26.09 -8.33 -5.43
N VAL A 165 -25.62 -8.82 -6.58
CA VAL A 165 -26.37 -9.76 -7.42
C VAL A 165 -26.70 -11.05 -6.67
N LEU A 166 -25.72 -11.64 -5.96
CA LEU A 166 -25.95 -12.93 -5.28
C LEU A 166 -26.77 -12.80 -4.00
N ARG A 167 -26.65 -11.69 -3.28
CA ARG A 167 -27.36 -11.43 -2.03
C ARG A 167 -28.79 -10.97 -2.29
N GLU A 168 -28.95 -9.96 -3.12
CA GLU A 168 -30.19 -9.18 -3.26
C GLU A 168 -30.89 -9.44 -4.59
N GLY A 169 -30.23 -10.11 -5.55
CA GLY A 169 -30.81 -10.37 -6.86
C GLY A 169 -30.95 -9.11 -7.70
N ILE A 170 -30.10 -8.10 -7.46
CA ILE A 170 -30.16 -6.81 -8.15
C ILE A 170 -29.97 -7.01 -9.66
N PRO A 171 -30.83 -6.41 -10.50
CA PRO A 171 -30.66 -6.38 -11.95
C PRO A 171 -29.34 -5.72 -12.39
N LEU A 172 -28.73 -6.28 -13.43
CA LEU A 172 -27.45 -5.81 -13.98
C LEU A 172 -27.63 -4.79 -15.13
N ASP A 173 -28.59 -3.87 -15.01
CA ASP A 173 -28.76 -2.74 -15.94
C ASP A 173 -28.31 -1.42 -15.31
N VAL A 174 -27.83 -0.51 -16.15
CA VAL A 174 -27.17 0.74 -15.71
C VAL A 174 -28.14 1.63 -14.93
N GLU A 175 -29.40 1.71 -15.36
CA GLU A 175 -30.42 2.57 -14.74
C GLU A 175 -30.71 2.13 -13.30
N THR A 176 -30.90 0.82 -13.09
CA THR A 176 -31.12 0.25 -11.76
C THR A 176 -29.90 0.43 -10.86
N LEU A 177 -28.68 0.22 -11.39
CA LEU A 177 -27.46 0.34 -10.60
C LEU A 177 -27.13 1.77 -10.19
N LEU A 178 -27.49 2.78 -11.00
CA LEU A 178 -27.34 4.18 -10.64
C LEU A 178 -28.40 4.66 -9.63
N ALA A 179 -29.59 4.06 -9.67
CA ALA A 179 -30.69 4.38 -8.75
C ALA A 179 -30.58 3.63 -7.40
N THR A 180 -29.84 2.52 -7.37
CA THR A 180 -29.65 1.71 -6.16
C THR A 180 -28.48 2.28 -5.36
N PRO A 181 -28.67 2.69 -4.09
CA PRO A 181 -27.55 3.00 -3.22
C PRO A 181 -26.81 1.69 -2.90
N ILE A 182 -25.63 1.52 -3.51
CA ILE A 182 -24.73 0.38 -3.31
C ILE A 182 -23.74 0.66 -2.18
#